data_AF-A0A429ZKA3-F1
#
_entry.id   AF-A0A429ZKA3-F1
#
_cell.length_a   1.000
_cell.length_b   1.000
_cell.length_c   1.000
_cell.angle_alpha   90.00
_cell.angle_beta   90.00
_cell.angle_gamma   90.00
#
_symmetry.space_group_name_H-M   'P 1'
#
loop_
_entity.id
_entity.type
_entity.pdbx_description
1 polymer ?
#
loop_
_entity_poly.entity_id
_entity_poly.type
_entity_poly.pdbx_seq_one_letter_code
_entity_poly.pdbx_strand_id
1 'polypeptide(L)'
;MIKEWLPSDLYKLERYQPKEWLPFQNSHKKALKAIYKNSLSLQDNHLLVGWYKGNQLLAVCDGEMKENTFFVTNIMSTSNLFGFNECMMMLEEIVKSRRLSEIYLPDFSDVSLAKNKLLELGFVRRSQPQKGYYYQVSYHTGVVLGGGGARGSYQVGAWHALREIGVMYDLVSGTSVGALNGAFMVQGNLEDAEDMWRDIATDKILNLSLDDTENKTRENLIQGVKVLTLSALKEKGVDSTPLYHMIETMIDEEKMFNPNKKAIDFYFVTTLAPKMEETVISLKDVPKDELSKWLLATSSFYPAMKACEINGQYYIDGGYRNNIPKDILLNQGATELIVIDVKGPGFIKPVRVPRAICETTITSRWGLGAVLLFDKERAAWNMQLGYLDTMRSFHRYEGTWYALNPNHYKKEAVQLTKGFLAYLKSDEFFKQLGKKVTPKWMMQHHLQPELFAVYLLEETARIVSVDPSKLYTIDELCEEVVTIFNEKKEEVDEQMLLSLSEWLVDYVKQTVPLSEKTILEYNYHLIETQSEMVERLFDFSWKSVLQALFINFLKERKA
;
A
#
# COMPACT_ATOMS: atom_id res chain seq x y z
N MET A 1 -9.89 -9.76 -8.76
CA MET A 1 -9.59 -8.34 -8.50
C MET A 1 -10.91 -7.65 -8.28
N ILE A 2 -11.14 -7.22 -7.06
CA ILE A 2 -12.21 -6.29 -6.72
C ILE A 2 -11.80 -4.85 -7.05
N LYS A 3 -12.78 -4.01 -7.39
CA LYS A 3 -12.62 -2.55 -7.47
C LYS A 3 -13.85 -1.89 -6.87
N GLU A 4 -13.64 -0.96 -5.95
CA GLU A 4 -14.71 -0.12 -5.43
C GLU A 4 -15.20 0.86 -6.50
N TRP A 5 -16.52 0.94 -6.63
CA TRP A 5 -17.25 1.71 -7.62
C TRP A 5 -17.89 2.93 -6.97
N LEU A 6 -17.86 4.04 -7.70
CA LEU A 6 -18.56 5.27 -7.36
C LEU A 6 -19.76 5.48 -8.32
N PRO A 7 -20.64 6.46 -8.08
CA PRO A 7 -21.83 6.66 -8.93
C PRO A 7 -21.53 6.72 -10.43
N SER A 8 -20.40 7.32 -10.81
CA SER A 8 -19.93 7.40 -12.19
C SER A 8 -19.52 6.04 -12.78
N ASP A 9 -19.30 4.99 -12.01
CA ASP A 9 -19.01 3.65 -12.54
C ASP A 9 -20.28 2.92 -12.97
N LEU A 10 -21.47 3.35 -12.51
CA LEU A 10 -22.75 2.66 -12.77
C LEU A 10 -23.14 2.60 -14.24
N TYR A 11 -22.72 3.55 -15.10
CA TYR A 11 -22.98 3.45 -16.55
C TYR A 11 -22.37 2.19 -17.16
N LYS A 12 -21.29 1.64 -16.55
CA LYS A 12 -20.68 0.39 -17.01
C LYS A 12 -21.67 -0.74 -16.86
N LEU A 13 -22.40 -0.77 -15.75
CA LEU A 13 -23.36 -1.82 -15.41
C LEU A 13 -24.46 -1.93 -16.47
N GLU A 14 -25.00 -0.81 -16.94
CA GLU A 14 -26.06 -0.79 -17.97
C GLU A 14 -25.64 -1.49 -19.27
N ARG A 15 -24.35 -1.46 -19.62
CA ARG A 15 -23.83 -2.09 -20.84
C ARG A 15 -23.84 -3.62 -20.79
N TYR A 16 -23.87 -4.21 -19.60
CA TYR A 16 -23.74 -5.65 -19.40
C TYR A 16 -25.07 -6.39 -19.20
N GLN A 17 -26.22 -5.70 -19.32
CA GLN A 17 -27.56 -6.29 -19.07
C GLN A 17 -27.60 -7.18 -17.82
N PRO A 18 -27.22 -6.63 -16.65
CA PRO A 18 -26.98 -7.41 -15.46
C PRO A 18 -28.26 -8.06 -14.95
N LYS A 19 -28.11 -9.24 -14.37
CA LYS A 19 -29.20 -9.95 -13.70
C LYS A 19 -28.87 -10.11 -12.23
N GLU A 20 -29.89 -10.04 -11.40
CA GLU A 20 -29.75 -10.38 -9.99
C GLU A 20 -29.27 -11.82 -9.89
N TRP A 21 -28.19 -12.05 -9.13
CA TRP A 21 -27.61 -13.38 -8.98
C TRP A 21 -28.54 -14.31 -8.18
N LEU A 22 -29.06 -13.79 -7.06
CA LEU A 22 -30.12 -14.40 -6.28
C LEU A 22 -31.27 -13.39 -6.13
N PRO A 23 -32.54 -13.83 -6.04
CA PRO A 23 -33.69 -12.93 -6.09
C PRO A 23 -33.93 -12.20 -4.75
N PHE A 24 -32.97 -11.38 -4.32
CA PHE A 24 -33.06 -10.62 -3.06
C PHE A 24 -34.16 -9.55 -3.10
N GLN A 25 -34.39 -8.91 -4.26
CA GLN A 25 -35.36 -7.82 -4.46
C GLN A 25 -36.57 -8.24 -5.31
N ASN A 26 -36.69 -9.53 -5.66
CA ASN A 26 -37.72 -10.14 -6.50
C ASN A 26 -37.85 -9.54 -7.93
N SER A 27 -36.99 -8.61 -8.34
CA SER A 27 -37.01 -7.99 -9.67
C SER A 27 -35.71 -7.23 -9.97
N HIS A 28 -35.06 -7.54 -11.09
CA HIS A 28 -33.81 -6.91 -11.56
C HIS A 28 -33.89 -5.37 -11.63
N LYS A 29 -35.04 -4.83 -12.06
CA LYS A 29 -35.23 -3.37 -12.14
C LYS A 29 -35.25 -2.70 -10.77
N LYS A 30 -35.75 -3.41 -9.74
CA LYS A 30 -35.79 -2.90 -8.35
C LYS A 30 -34.40 -2.96 -7.74
N ALA A 31 -33.69 -4.07 -7.96
CA ALA A 31 -32.29 -4.24 -7.59
C ALA A 31 -31.41 -3.10 -8.13
N LEU A 32 -31.47 -2.85 -9.43
CA LEU A 32 -30.74 -1.74 -10.05
C LEU A 32 -31.11 -0.40 -9.41
N LYS A 33 -32.40 -0.07 -9.30
CA LYS A 33 -32.84 1.21 -8.70
C LYS A 33 -32.32 1.39 -7.27
N ALA A 34 -32.25 0.31 -6.47
CA ALA A 34 -31.68 0.35 -5.13
C ALA A 34 -30.18 0.66 -5.16
N ILE A 35 -29.41 -0.03 -6.01
CA ILE A 35 -27.97 0.22 -6.21
C ILE A 35 -27.70 1.69 -6.58
N TYR A 36 -28.45 2.25 -7.54
CA TYR A 36 -28.31 3.67 -7.90
C TYR A 36 -28.58 4.58 -6.70
N LYS A 37 -29.67 4.33 -5.96
CA LYS A 37 -30.03 5.14 -4.79
C LYS A 37 -28.96 5.08 -3.71
N ASN A 38 -28.45 3.88 -3.41
CA ASN A 38 -27.47 3.66 -2.35
C ASN A 38 -26.11 4.28 -2.71
N SER A 39 -25.66 4.09 -3.95
CA SER A 39 -24.41 4.68 -4.45
C SER A 39 -24.42 6.21 -4.36
N LEU A 40 -25.56 6.85 -4.64
CA LEU A 40 -25.72 8.31 -4.53
C LEU A 40 -25.72 8.85 -3.09
N SER A 41 -25.90 7.99 -2.08
CA SER A 41 -25.86 8.41 -0.68
C SER A 41 -24.46 8.81 -0.21
N LEU A 42 -23.42 8.28 -0.89
CA LEU A 42 -22.01 8.49 -0.58
C LEU A 42 -21.69 8.26 0.91
N GLN A 43 -22.33 7.26 1.52
CA GLN A 43 -21.99 6.83 2.87
C GLN A 43 -20.70 5.99 2.83
N ASP A 44 -19.75 6.28 3.72
CA ASP A 44 -18.43 5.61 3.71
C ASP A 44 -18.55 4.14 4.12
N ASN A 45 -19.52 3.79 4.96
CA ASN A 45 -19.82 2.41 5.34
C ASN A 45 -20.57 1.63 4.23
N HIS A 46 -21.00 2.28 3.15
CA HIS A 46 -21.65 1.62 2.02
C HIS A 46 -20.64 1.33 0.91
N LEU A 47 -20.59 0.09 0.45
CA LEU A 47 -19.68 -0.39 -0.58
C LEU A 47 -20.43 -0.86 -1.81
N LEU A 48 -19.97 -0.39 -2.96
CA LEU A 48 -20.34 -0.92 -4.25
C LEU A 48 -19.05 -1.46 -4.89
N VAL A 49 -18.99 -2.77 -5.14
CA VAL A 49 -17.74 -3.42 -5.55
C VAL A 49 -17.96 -4.19 -6.84
N GLY A 50 -17.25 -3.80 -7.90
CA GLY A 50 -17.17 -4.58 -9.12
C GLY A 50 -16.08 -5.65 -9.03
N TRP A 51 -16.39 -6.87 -9.45
CA TRP A 51 -15.45 -7.98 -9.46
C TRP A 51 -15.07 -8.40 -10.87
N TYR A 52 -13.78 -8.46 -11.13
CA TYR A 52 -13.23 -8.59 -12.49
C TYR A 52 -12.33 -9.82 -12.65
N LYS A 53 -12.40 -10.42 -13.84
CA LYS A 53 -11.43 -11.40 -14.35
C LYS A 53 -10.77 -10.81 -15.60
N GLY A 54 -9.53 -10.32 -15.44
CA GLY A 54 -8.92 -9.47 -16.46
C GLY A 54 -9.74 -8.19 -16.63
N ASN A 55 -10.10 -7.84 -17.87
CA ASN A 55 -10.95 -6.68 -18.15
C ASN A 55 -12.45 -6.99 -18.15
N GLN A 56 -12.85 -8.25 -17.93
CA GLN A 56 -14.25 -8.65 -17.92
C GLN A 56 -14.85 -8.50 -16.51
N LEU A 57 -15.92 -7.70 -16.41
CA LEU A 57 -16.75 -7.61 -15.22
C LEU A 57 -17.58 -8.90 -15.08
N LEU A 58 -17.48 -9.56 -13.92
CA LEU A 58 -18.22 -10.79 -13.62
C LEU A 58 -19.47 -10.53 -12.77
N ALA A 59 -19.35 -9.69 -11.76
CA ALA A 59 -20.45 -9.28 -10.90
C ALA A 59 -20.19 -7.94 -10.23
N VAL A 60 -21.26 -7.35 -9.68
CA VAL A 60 -21.23 -6.17 -8.82
C VAL A 60 -21.94 -6.49 -7.52
N CYS A 61 -21.26 -6.30 -6.40
CA CYS A 61 -21.80 -6.46 -5.05
C CYS A 61 -22.16 -5.10 -4.47
N ASP A 62 -23.38 -4.96 -3.98
CA ASP A 62 -23.88 -3.82 -3.20
C ASP A 62 -24.01 -4.27 -1.75
N GLY A 63 -23.52 -3.48 -0.81
CA GLY A 63 -23.63 -3.83 0.61
C GLY A 63 -23.22 -2.72 1.56
N GLU A 64 -23.55 -2.91 2.82
CA GLU A 64 -23.28 -1.97 3.90
C GLU A 64 -22.48 -2.65 5.01
N MET A 65 -21.48 -1.97 5.53
CA MET A 65 -20.72 -2.40 6.70
C MET A 65 -21.41 -1.88 7.95
N LYS A 66 -21.73 -2.79 8.88
CA LYS A 66 -22.19 -2.44 10.23
C LYS A 66 -21.48 -3.32 11.23
N GLU A 67 -20.88 -2.69 12.23
CA GLU A 67 -20.05 -3.38 13.22
C GLU A 67 -18.99 -4.23 12.50
N ASN A 68 -18.93 -5.53 12.76
CA ASN A 68 -18.00 -6.47 12.11
C ASN A 68 -18.66 -7.32 11.01
N THR A 69 -19.82 -6.90 10.49
CA THR A 69 -20.56 -7.66 9.48
C THR A 69 -20.71 -6.89 8.17
N PHE A 70 -20.46 -7.56 7.06
CA PHE A 70 -20.79 -7.05 5.73
C PHE A 70 -22.20 -7.50 5.33
N PHE A 71 -23.12 -6.54 5.31
CA PHE A 71 -24.51 -6.75 4.93
C PHE A 71 -24.69 -6.57 3.44
N VAL A 72 -24.69 -7.67 2.70
CA VAL A 72 -25.00 -7.65 1.27
C VAL A 72 -26.45 -7.24 1.09
N THR A 73 -26.67 -6.22 0.27
CA THR A 73 -28.00 -5.76 -0.15
C THR A 73 -28.38 -6.36 -1.49
N ASN A 74 -27.40 -6.49 -2.40
CA ASN A 74 -27.60 -7.14 -3.69
C ASN A 74 -26.30 -7.64 -4.33
N ILE A 75 -26.42 -8.60 -5.26
CA ILE A 75 -25.35 -9.02 -6.16
C ILE A 75 -25.92 -9.11 -7.57
N MET A 76 -25.34 -8.35 -8.48
CA MET A 76 -25.70 -8.32 -9.90
C MET A 76 -24.65 -9.09 -10.71
N SER A 77 -25.02 -10.22 -11.30
CA SER A 77 -24.16 -10.96 -12.22
C SER A 77 -24.23 -10.37 -13.63
N THR A 78 -23.06 -10.24 -14.25
CA THR A 78 -22.89 -9.79 -15.65
C THR A 78 -22.34 -10.89 -16.55
N SER A 79 -22.13 -12.10 -16.01
CA SER A 79 -21.49 -13.20 -16.72
C SER A 79 -22.02 -14.54 -16.24
N ASN A 80 -22.20 -15.48 -17.16
CA ASN A 80 -22.55 -16.87 -16.83
C ASN A 80 -21.43 -17.61 -16.06
N LEU A 81 -20.23 -17.02 -15.99
CA LEU A 81 -19.11 -17.54 -15.22
C LEU A 81 -19.23 -17.28 -13.71
N PHE A 82 -20.18 -16.44 -13.27
CA PHE A 82 -20.34 -16.08 -11.86
C PHE A 82 -21.27 -17.08 -11.15
N GLY A 83 -20.69 -18.03 -10.42
CA GLY A 83 -21.38 -19.03 -9.61
C GLY A 83 -21.22 -18.81 -8.11
N PHE A 84 -21.52 -19.86 -7.34
CA PHE A 84 -21.45 -19.85 -5.87
C PHE A 84 -20.02 -19.73 -5.34
N ASN A 85 -19.06 -20.43 -5.96
CA ASN A 85 -17.66 -20.35 -5.57
C ASN A 85 -17.08 -18.96 -5.87
N GLU A 86 -17.37 -18.43 -7.06
CA GLU A 86 -17.00 -17.07 -7.45
C GLU A 86 -17.58 -16.02 -6.50
N CYS A 87 -18.84 -16.17 -6.12
CA CYS A 87 -19.46 -15.29 -5.13
C CYS A 87 -18.75 -15.38 -3.79
N MET A 88 -18.42 -16.57 -3.31
CA MET A 88 -17.69 -16.73 -2.05
C MET A 88 -16.32 -16.08 -2.09
N MET A 89 -15.57 -16.29 -3.18
CA MET A 89 -14.26 -15.66 -3.35
C MET A 89 -14.38 -14.13 -3.34
N MET A 90 -15.37 -13.57 -4.05
CA MET A 90 -15.61 -12.13 -4.07
C MET A 90 -15.96 -11.59 -2.68
N LEU A 91 -16.87 -12.26 -1.96
CA LEU A 91 -17.30 -11.82 -0.63
C LEU A 91 -16.18 -11.96 0.40
N GLU A 92 -15.40 -13.04 0.37
CA GLU A 92 -14.22 -13.16 1.23
C GLU A 92 -13.15 -12.11 0.90
N GLU A 93 -12.89 -11.81 -0.37
CA GLU A 93 -11.94 -10.74 -0.78
C GLU A 93 -12.39 -9.38 -0.19
N ILE A 94 -13.69 -9.05 -0.26
CA ILE A 94 -14.25 -7.82 0.33
C ILE A 94 -14.09 -7.81 1.86
N VAL A 95 -14.55 -8.86 2.54
CA VAL A 95 -14.65 -8.91 4.00
C VAL A 95 -13.26 -9.03 4.67
N LYS A 96 -12.34 -9.80 4.08
CA LYS A 96 -10.95 -9.89 4.54
C LYS A 96 -10.18 -8.58 4.34
N SER A 97 -10.40 -7.87 3.22
CA SER A 97 -9.76 -6.56 2.96
C SER A 97 -10.09 -5.49 4.00
N ARG A 98 -11.21 -5.65 4.73
CA ARG A 98 -11.65 -4.72 5.79
C ARG A 98 -11.73 -5.34 7.17
N ARG A 99 -11.15 -6.53 7.36
CA ARG A 99 -11.08 -7.25 8.65
C ARG A 99 -12.44 -7.45 9.32
N LEU A 100 -13.46 -7.75 8.54
CA LEU A 100 -14.81 -8.03 9.02
C LEU A 100 -14.94 -9.53 9.40
N SER A 101 -15.74 -9.88 10.40
CA SER A 101 -15.85 -11.26 10.90
C SER A 101 -16.97 -12.06 10.25
N GLU A 102 -17.96 -11.40 9.67
CA GLU A 102 -19.17 -12.05 9.20
C GLU A 102 -19.68 -11.47 7.87
N ILE A 103 -20.23 -12.34 7.03
CA ILE A 103 -20.97 -11.99 5.83
C ILE A 103 -22.45 -12.27 6.08
N TYR A 104 -23.30 -11.32 5.74
CA TYR A 104 -24.75 -11.50 5.71
C TYR A 104 -25.28 -11.46 4.27
N LEU A 105 -26.13 -12.42 3.93
CA LEU A 105 -26.95 -12.43 2.72
C LEU A 105 -28.45 -12.37 3.07
N PRO A 106 -29.27 -11.57 2.37
CA PRO A 106 -30.71 -11.50 2.59
C PRO A 106 -31.40 -12.84 2.35
N ASP A 107 -32.49 -13.12 3.08
CA ASP A 107 -33.38 -14.24 2.74
C ASP A 107 -34.07 -13.99 1.38
N PHE A 108 -34.35 -15.04 0.63
CA PHE A 108 -34.94 -14.97 -0.71
C PHE A 108 -35.96 -16.09 -0.95
N SER A 109 -36.93 -15.84 -1.84
CA SER A 109 -38.00 -16.79 -2.19
C SER A 109 -37.48 -17.92 -3.11
N ASP A 110 -38.13 -19.09 -3.05
CA ASP A 110 -37.58 -20.43 -3.25
C ASP A 110 -36.72 -20.72 -4.50
N VAL A 111 -35.46 -21.13 -4.25
CA VAL A 111 -34.74 -22.10 -5.07
C VAL A 111 -34.08 -23.08 -4.09
N SER A 112 -34.69 -24.24 -3.86
CA SER A 112 -34.18 -25.25 -2.90
C SER A 112 -32.71 -25.59 -3.15
N LEU A 113 -32.30 -25.65 -4.42
CA LEU A 113 -30.91 -25.88 -4.84
C LEU A 113 -29.95 -24.76 -4.38
N ALA A 114 -30.36 -23.50 -4.45
CA ALA A 114 -29.52 -22.38 -4.01
C ALA A 114 -29.35 -22.35 -2.50
N LYS A 115 -30.44 -22.64 -1.77
CA LYS A 115 -30.42 -22.73 -0.30
C LYS A 115 -29.48 -23.83 0.16
N ASN A 116 -29.57 -25.02 -0.43
CA ASN A 116 -28.69 -26.15 -0.10
C ASN A 116 -27.22 -25.82 -0.39
N LYS A 117 -26.92 -25.19 -1.53
CA LYS A 117 -25.55 -24.77 -1.86
C LYS A 117 -24.97 -23.75 -0.89
N LEU A 118 -25.77 -22.80 -0.39
CA LEU A 118 -25.29 -21.87 0.64
C LEU A 118 -24.95 -22.60 1.94
N LEU A 119 -25.77 -23.59 2.34
CA LEU A 119 -25.47 -24.41 3.52
C LEU A 119 -24.21 -25.27 3.32
N GLU A 120 -24.01 -25.84 2.13
CA GLU A 120 -22.79 -26.59 1.75
C GLU A 120 -21.54 -25.71 1.80
N LEU A 121 -21.66 -24.43 1.44
CA LEU A 121 -20.59 -23.44 1.56
C LEU A 121 -20.36 -22.95 2.99
N GLY A 122 -21.14 -23.41 3.97
CA GLY A 122 -20.98 -23.06 5.38
C GLY A 122 -21.80 -21.86 5.86
N PHE A 123 -22.74 -21.34 5.07
CA PHE A 123 -23.70 -20.36 5.58
C PHE A 123 -24.66 -21.02 6.57
N VAL A 124 -25.01 -20.28 7.61
CA VAL A 124 -26.03 -20.65 8.60
C VAL A 124 -27.20 -19.69 8.48
N ARG A 125 -28.41 -20.25 8.37
CA ARG A 125 -29.63 -19.44 8.36
C ARG A 125 -29.97 -19.00 9.78
N ARG A 126 -30.16 -17.69 10.00
CA ARG A 126 -30.56 -17.13 11.29
C ARG A 126 -31.81 -16.26 11.14
N SER A 127 -32.54 -16.08 12.24
CA SER A 127 -33.74 -15.21 12.30
C SER A 127 -33.45 -13.86 12.97
N GLN A 128 -32.34 -13.75 13.70
CA GLN A 128 -31.85 -12.54 14.35
C GLN A 128 -30.36 -12.32 14.02
N PRO A 129 -29.85 -11.07 13.99
CA PRO A 129 -30.58 -9.81 14.20
C PRO A 129 -31.60 -9.49 13.09
N GLN A 130 -31.39 -10.04 11.89
CA GLN A 130 -32.36 -10.03 10.81
C GLN A 130 -32.37 -11.39 10.09
N LYS A 131 -33.48 -11.71 9.44
CA LYS A 131 -33.66 -13.02 8.80
C LYS A 131 -32.82 -13.13 7.54
N GLY A 132 -31.90 -14.08 7.49
CA GLY A 132 -31.03 -14.32 6.33
C GLY A 132 -30.00 -15.40 6.55
N TYR A 133 -28.96 -15.40 5.71
CA TYR A 133 -27.85 -16.35 5.74
C TYR A 133 -26.60 -15.65 6.23
N TYR A 134 -25.90 -16.27 7.18
CA TYR A 134 -24.72 -15.71 7.81
C TYR A 134 -23.54 -16.66 7.62
N TYR A 135 -22.38 -16.13 7.24
CA TYR A 135 -21.15 -16.89 7.12
C TYR A 135 -20.08 -16.26 8.00
N GLN A 136 -19.52 -17.06 8.89
CA GLN A 136 -18.43 -16.67 9.77
C GLN A 136 -17.11 -16.84 9.02
N VAL A 137 -16.40 -15.74 8.83
CA VAL A 137 -15.12 -15.76 8.12
C VAL A 137 -14.05 -16.32 9.04
N SER A 138 -13.40 -17.39 8.58
CA SER A 138 -12.24 -17.95 9.25
C SER A 138 -10.96 -17.24 8.78
N TYR A 139 -10.11 -16.92 9.74
CA TYR A 139 -8.80 -16.31 9.51
C TYR A 139 -7.72 -17.31 9.90
N HIS A 140 -6.89 -17.67 8.93
CA HIS A 140 -5.60 -18.32 9.16
C HIS A 140 -4.52 -17.49 8.47
N THR A 141 -4.02 -16.49 9.20
CA THR A 141 -3.28 -15.36 8.63
C THR A 141 -1.80 -15.65 8.61
N GLY A 142 -1.18 -15.56 7.43
CA GLY A 142 0.26 -15.54 7.27
C GLY A 142 0.81 -14.14 7.08
N VAL A 143 1.82 -13.74 7.86
CA VAL A 143 2.56 -12.48 7.68
C VAL A 143 3.92 -12.76 7.07
N VAL A 144 4.22 -12.13 5.94
CA VAL A 144 5.47 -12.28 5.19
C VAL A 144 6.26 -10.97 5.29
N LEU A 145 7.47 -11.03 5.81
CA LEU A 145 8.34 -9.88 6.02
C LEU A 145 9.53 -9.93 5.06
N GLY A 146 9.56 -8.99 4.11
CA GLY A 146 10.61 -8.95 3.10
C GLY A 146 11.99 -8.56 3.63
N GLY A 147 13.06 -9.03 2.98
CA GLY A 147 14.41 -8.52 3.25
C GLY A 147 14.62 -7.09 2.74
N GLY A 148 15.50 -6.33 3.41
CA GLY A 148 15.77 -4.93 3.04
C GLY A 148 16.65 -4.08 3.98
N GLY A 149 17.38 -4.68 4.92
CA GLY A 149 18.29 -3.98 5.83
C GLY A 149 17.62 -2.87 6.65
N ALA A 150 18.17 -1.66 6.66
CA ALA A 150 17.68 -0.50 7.40
C ALA A 150 16.22 -0.11 7.10
N ARG A 151 15.69 -0.52 5.95
CA ARG A 151 14.28 -0.33 5.60
C ARG A 151 13.32 -1.17 6.45
N GLY A 152 13.83 -2.13 7.22
CA GLY A 152 13.05 -2.96 8.15
C GLY A 152 12.28 -2.16 9.20
N SER A 153 12.70 -0.94 9.53
CA SER A 153 11.93 0.00 10.36
C SER A 153 10.49 0.17 9.87
N TYR A 154 10.26 0.20 8.56
CA TYR A 154 8.91 0.24 7.98
C TYR A 154 8.01 -0.93 8.42
N GLN A 155 8.58 -2.13 8.57
CA GLN A 155 7.82 -3.32 8.96
C GLN A 155 7.32 -3.24 10.40
N VAL A 156 8.06 -2.58 11.29
CA VAL A 156 7.65 -2.41 12.69
C VAL A 156 6.45 -1.48 12.79
N GLY A 157 6.45 -0.37 12.05
CA GLY A 157 5.28 0.50 11.96
C GLY A 157 4.06 -0.18 11.34
N ALA A 158 4.29 -1.01 10.31
CA ALA A 158 3.22 -1.83 9.75
C ALA A 158 2.68 -2.85 10.78
N TRP A 159 3.56 -3.50 11.55
CA TRP A 159 3.15 -4.38 12.64
C TRP A 159 2.38 -3.66 13.74
N HIS A 160 2.77 -2.44 14.11
CA HIS A 160 1.99 -1.59 15.02
C HIS A 160 0.56 -1.43 14.51
N ALA A 161 0.38 -0.98 13.26
CA ALA A 161 -0.95 -0.80 12.68
C ALA A 161 -1.75 -2.12 12.64
N LEU A 162 -1.11 -3.24 12.30
CA LEU A 162 -1.76 -4.57 12.35
C LEU A 162 -2.27 -4.91 13.76
N ARG A 163 -1.48 -4.63 14.80
CA ARG A 163 -1.86 -4.85 16.20
C ARG A 163 -3.03 -3.95 16.59
N GLU A 164 -3.01 -2.67 16.20
CA GLU A 164 -4.07 -1.70 16.50
C GLU A 164 -5.41 -2.11 15.88
N ILE A 165 -5.41 -2.59 14.63
CA ILE A 165 -6.65 -3.04 13.95
C ILE A 165 -7.07 -4.46 14.33
N GLY A 166 -6.39 -5.10 15.29
CA GLY A 166 -6.72 -6.42 15.81
C GLY A 166 -6.42 -7.58 14.85
N VAL A 167 -5.44 -7.43 13.96
CA VAL A 167 -5.00 -8.55 13.11
C VAL A 167 -4.25 -9.57 13.95
N MET A 168 -4.84 -10.75 14.06
CA MET A 168 -4.19 -11.94 14.61
C MET A 168 -3.51 -12.72 13.49
N TYR A 169 -2.32 -13.24 13.76
CA TYR A 169 -1.57 -14.07 12.84
C TYR A 169 -1.14 -15.40 13.46
N ASP A 170 -1.08 -16.42 12.62
CA ASP A 170 -0.75 -17.80 12.99
C ASP A 170 0.60 -18.23 12.42
N LEU A 171 0.97 -17.63 11.28
CA LEU A 171 2.18 -17.96 10.55
C LEU A 171 2.98 -16.68 10.31
N VAL A 172 4.29 -16.73 10.53
CA VAL A 172 5.20 -15.64 10.19
C VAL A 172 6.34 -16.20 9.34
N SER A 173 6.68 -15.51 8.26
CA SER A 173 7.89 -15.80 7.50
C SER A 173 8.70 -14.54 7.27
N GLY A 174 10.03 -14.65 7.28
CA GLY A 174 10.90 -13.50 7.08
C GLY A 174 12.22 -13.83 6.41
N THR A 175 12.81 -12.83 5.78
CA THR A 175 14.15 -12.92 5.19
C THR A 175 14.98 -11.73 5.65
N SER A 176 16.24 -11.95 6.05
CA SER A 176 17.14 -10.89 6.51
C SER A 176 16.52 -10.11 7.67
N VAL A 177 16.51 -8.78 7.60
CA VAL A 177 15.82 -7.92 8.57
C VAL A 177 14.35 -8.31 8.80
N GLY A 178 13.67 -8.88 7.80
CA GLY A 178 12.32 -9.38 7.93
C GLY A 178 12.23 -10.57 8.90
N ALA A 179 13.26 -11.43 8.94
CA ALA A 179 13.34 -12.50 9.94
C ALA A 179 13.59 -11.96 11.35
N LEU A 180 14.42 -10.91 11.49
CA LEU A 180 14.68 -10.26 12.78
C LEU A 180 13.40 -9.62 13.34
N ASN A 181 12.70 -8.84 12.53
CA ASN A 181 11.40 -8.28 12.89
C ASN A 181 10.35 -9.39 13.12
N GLY A 182 10.41 -10.48 12.35
CA GLY A 182 9.56 -11.66 12.54
C GLY A 182 9.76 -12.32 13.91
N ALA A 183 11.00 -12.39 14.40
CA ALA A 183 11.28 -12.87 15.75
C ALA A 183 10.59 -11.98 16.81
N PHE A 184 10.65 -10.65 16.68
CA PHE A 184 9.87 -9.76 17.56
C PHE A 184 8.36 -10.00 17.47
N MET A 185 7.82 -10.21 16.27
CA MET A 185 6.40 -10.51 16.07
C MET A 185 5.97 -11.80 16.78
N VAL A 186 6.83 -12.81 16.79
CA VAL A 186 6.59 -14.09 17.49
C VAL A 186 6.65 -13.90 19.00
N GLN A 187 7.61 -13.12 19.52
CA GLN A 187 7.69 -12.77 20.94
C GLN A 187 6.50 -11.93 21.39
N GLY A 188 5.99 -11.06 20.52
CA GLY A 188 4.90 -10.12 20.80
C GLY A 188 5.37 -8.83 21.47
N ASN A 189 6.67 -8.52 21.41
CA ASN A 189 7.24 -7.31 22.02
C ASN A 189 7.33 -6.18 20.97
N LEU A 190 6.24 -5.47 20.74
CA LEU A 190 6.22 -4.37 19.77
C LEU A 190 7.07 -3.20 20.27
N GLU A 191 6.96 -2.89 21.56
CA GLU A 191 7.65 -1.77 22.19
C GLU A 191 9.17 -1.93 22.08
N ASP A 192 9.70 -3.12 22.38
CA ASP A 192 11.12 -3.44 22.24
C ASP A 192 11.60 -3.29 20.78
N ALA A 193 10.78 -3.66 19.81
CA ALA A 193 11.11 -3.51 18.40
C ALA A 193 11.15 -2.01 18.00
N GLU A 194 10.19 -1.20 18.46
CA GLU A 194 10.18 0.24 18.20
C GLU A 194 11.37 0.94 18.83
N ASP A 195 11.67 0.65 20.09
CA ASP A 195 12.81 1.24 20.83
C ASP A 195 14.13 0.88 20.16
N MET A 196 14.29 -0.39 19.77
CA MET A 196 15.46 -0.85 19.02
C MET A 196 15.68 -0.03 17.74
N TRP A 197 14.63 0.19 16.94
CA TRP A 197 14.74 0.99 15.70
C TRP A 197 14.92 2.49 15.96
N ARG A 198 14.49 3.03 17.10
CA ARG A 198 14.73 4.43 17.48
C ARG A 198 16.16 4.67 17.95
N ASP A 199 16.79 3.66 18.53
CA ASP A 199 18.16 3.75 19.06
C ASP A 199 19.24 3.23 18.10
N ILE A 200 18.81 2.76 16.92
CA ILE A 200 19.67 2.14 15.91
C ILE A 200 20.56 3.17 15.22
N ALA A 201 21.83 2.80 15.02
CA ALA A 201 22.80 3.61 14.31
C ALA A 201 23.76 2.69 13.51
N THR A 202 24.34 3.22 12.43
CA THR A 202 25.12 2.41 11.48
C THR A 202 26.39 1.84 12.11
N ASP A 203 27.06 2.62 12.94
CA ASP A 203 28.26 2.27 13.72
C ASP A 203 27.99 1.20 14.80
N LYS A 204 26.75 1.13 15.31
CA LYS A 204 26.33 0.10 16.27
C LYS A 204 26.06 -1.26 15.61
N ILE A 205 25.76 -1.30 14.31
CA ILE A 205 25.44 -2.54 13.59
C ILE A 205 26.64 -3.04 12.79
N LEU A 206 27.36 -2.12 12.16
CA LEU A 206 28.53 -2.38 11.34
C LEU A 206 29.70 -1.71 12.04
N ASN A 207 30.80 -2.44 12.26
CA ASN A 207 32.01 -1.90 12.90
C ASN A 207 32.76 -0.94 11.96
N LEU A 208 32.14 0.20 11.65
CA LEU A 208 32.56 1.19 10.66
C LEU A 208 32.40 2.59 11.26
N SER A 209 33.52 3.26 11.49
CA SER A 209 33.54 4.68 11.83
C SER A 209 33.30 5.49 10.56
N LEU A 210 32.08 6.02 10.39
CA LEU A 210 31.83 7.11 9.45
C LEU A 210 32.08 8.40 10.23
N ASP A 211 33.15 9.14 9.90
CA ASP A 211 33.44 10.42 10.56
C ASP A 211 32.21 11.34 10.48
N ASP A 212 31.68 11.69 11.66
CA ASP A 212 30.61 12.65 11.87
C ASP A 212 31.05 14.02 11.34
N THR A 213 30.72 14.31 10.09
CA THR A 213 30.77 15.66 9.56
C THR A 213 29.34 16.16 9.46
N GLU A 214 29.02 17.15 10.29
CA GLU A 214 27.70 17.79 10.50
C GLU A 214 27.03 18.33 9.21
N ASN A 215 27.67 18.19 8.04
CA ASN A 215 27.10 18.52 6.75
C ASN A 215 26.81 17.24 5.94
N LYS A 216 25.57 16.73 6.07
CA LYS A 216 25.00 15.65 5.24
C LYS A 216 24.76 16.14 3.78
N THR A 217 25.81 16.55 3.08
CA THR A 217 25.73 16.86 1.64
C THR A 217 25.55 15.58 0.83
N ARG A 218 24.94 15.70 -0.36
CA ARG A 218 24.72 14.58 -1.28
C ARG A 218 26.04 13.91 -1.68
N GLU A 219 27.14 14.66 -1.80
CA GLU A 219 28.46 14.08 -2.05
C GLU A 219 28.97 13.22 -0.89
N ASN A 220 28.81 13.68 0.36
CA ASN A 220 29.29 12.95 1.55
C ASN A 220 28.55 11.62 1.75
N LEU A 221 27.24 11.59 1.46
CA LEU A 221 26.45 10.35 1.52
C LEU A 221 26.90 9.33 0.47
N ILE A 222 27.18 9.79 -0.76
CA ILE A 222 27.68 8.93 -1.85
C ILE A 222 29.08 8.39 -1.52
N GLN A 223 29.94 9.23 -0.94
CA GLN A 223 31.27 8.80 -0.49
C GLN A 223 31.17 7.78 0.65
N GLY A 224 30.30 7.99 1.64
CA GLY A 224 30.04 7.02 2.71
C GLY A 224 29.63 5.65 2.17
N VAL A 225 28.65 5.61 1.26
CA VAL A 225 28.21 4.34 0.63
C VAL A 225 29.33 3.67 -0.19
N LYS A 226 30.16 4.45 -0.90
CA LYS A 226 31.32 3.92 -1.65
C LYS A 226 32.39 3.34 -0.73
N VAL A 227 32.71 4.02 0.37
CA VAL A 227 33.69 3.57 1.36
C VAL A 227 33.20 2.27 2.02
N LEU A 228 31.93 2.21 2.44
CA LEU A 228 31.31 0.98 2.97
C LEU A 228 31.46 -0.20 2.00
N THR A 229 31.15 0.03 0.71
CA THR A 229 31.21 -1.01 -0.31
C THR A 229 32.64 -1.47 -0.60
N LEU A 230 33.61 -0.53 -0.65
CA LEU A 230 35.01 -0.83 -0.95
C LEU A 230 35.74 -1.51 0.22
N SER A 231 35.48 -1.09 1.45
CA SER A 231 36.06 -1.71 2.66
C SER A 231 35.56 -3.15 2.83
N ALA A 232 34.26 -3.38 2.62
CA ALA A 232 33.69 -4.72 2.70
C ALA A 232 34.28 -5.69 1.65
N LEU A 233 34.58 -5.21 0.44
CA LEU A 233 35.23 -6.03 -0.60
C LEU A 233 36.70 -6.36 -0.25
N LYS A 234 37.43 -5.46 0.42
CA LYS A 234 38.82 -5.69 0.82
C LYS A 234 38.95 -6.66 2.00
N GLU A 235 38.01 -6.61 2.94
CA GLU A 235 38.04 -7.42 4.18
C GLU A 235 37.21 -8.72 4.10
N LYS A 236 36.67 -9.05 2.92
CA LYS A 236 35.72 -10.17 2.71
C LYS A 236 34.44 -10.08 3.58
N GLY A 237 33.99 -8.85 3.80
CA GLY A 237 32.81 -8.52 4.59
C GLY A 237 33.15 -7.85 5.91
N VAL A 238 32.31 -6.89 6.30
CA VAL A 238 32.39 -6.23 7.60
C VAL A 238 32.08 -7.23 8.72
N ASP A 239 32.76 -7.07 9.85
CA ASP A 239 32.54 -7.91 11.02
C ASP A 239 31.11 -7.79 11.56
N SER A 240 30.45 -8.95 11.70
CA SER A 240 29.03 -9.03 12.07
C SER A 240 28.79 -9.30 13.55
N THR A 241 29.85 -9.26 14.38
CA THR A 241 29.78 -9.45 15.83
C THR A 241 28.85 -8.44 16.54
N PRO A 242 28.83 -7.14 16.19
CA PRO A 242 27.90 -6.19 16.80
C PRO A 242 26.43 -6.58 16.54
N LEU A 243 26.10 -6.95 15.29
CA LEU A 243 24.76 -7.44 14.94
C LEU A 243 24.43 -8.73 15.70
N TYR A 244 25.38 -9.66 15.84
CA TYR A 244 25.16 -10.90 16.59
C TYR A 244 24.78 -10.62 18.06
N HIS A 245 25.53 -9.78 18.77
CA HIS A 245 25.22 -9.42 20.15
C HIS A 245 23.89 -8.67 20.28
N MET A 246 23.59 -7.83 19.29
CA MET A 246 22.29 -7.16 19.20
C MET A 246 21.16 -8.20 19.12
N ILE A 247 21.28 -9.19 18.23
CA ILE A 247 20.31 -10.29 18.10
C ILE A 247 20.21 -11.10 19.40
N GLU A 248 21.33 -11.47 20.02
CA GLU A 248 21.32 -12.20 21.31
C GLU A 248 20.55 -11.44 22.39
N THR A 249 20.67 -10.11 22.43
CA THR A 249 19.96 -9.27 23.41
C THR A 249 18.47 -9.16 23.10
N MET A 250 18.08 -9.25 21.82
CA MET A 250 16.67 -9.15 21.37
C MET A 250 15.85 -10.43 21.58
N ILE A 251 16.51 -11.58 21.69
CA ILE A 251 15.85 -12.89 21.74
C ILE A 251 15.60 -13.29 23.20
N ASP A 252 14.34 -13.16 23.62
CA ASP A 252 13.85 -13.70 24.88
C ASP A 252 13.36 -15.14 24.66
N GLU A 253 14.16 -16.12 25.12
CA GLU A 253 13.85 -17.54 24.97
C GLU A 253 12.54 -17.95 25.66
N GLU A 254 12.20 -17.34 26.79
CA GLU A 254 10.97 -17.66 27.51
C GLU A 254 9.75 -17.25 26.70
N LYS A 255 9.81 -16.10 26.02
CA LYS A 255 8.73 -15.63 25.14
C LYS A 255 8.71 -16.36 23.80
N MET A 256 9.87 -16.62 23.20
CA MET A 256 9.97 -17.30 21.90
C MET A 256 9.41 -18.73 21.94
N PHE A 257 9.68 -19.46 23.02
CA PHE A 257 9.29 -20.87 23.16
C PHE A 257 8.19 -21.09 24.21
N ASN A 258 7.40 -20.05 24.52
CA ASN A 258 6.38 -20.11 25.55
C ASN A 258 5.26 -21.12 25.20
N PRO A 259 5.09 -22.24 25.93
CA PRO A 259 4.06 -23.22 25.64
C PRO A 259 2.64 -22.75 25.99
N ASN A 260 2.51 -21.69 26.81
CA ASN A 260 1.23 -21.14 27.25
C ASN A 260 0.70 -20.03 26.33
N LYS A 261 1.50 -19.58 25.35
CA LYS A 261 1.09 -18.60 24.34
C LYS A 261 0.51 -19.34 23.14
N LYS A 262 -0.41 -18.70 22.41
CA LYS A 262 -0.83 -19.17 21.09
C LYS A 262 0.43 -19.36 20.22
N ALA A 263 0.66 -20.60 19.78
CA ALA A 263 1.80 -20.92 18.94
C ALA A 263 1.71 -20.16 17.61
N ILE A 264 2.77 -19.43 17.28
CA ILE A 264 2.95 -18.80 15.96
C ILE A 264 4.04 -19.62 15.26
N ASP A 265 3.70 -20.19 14.11
CA ASP A 265 4.68 -20.95 13.34
C ASP A 265 5.57 -19.96 12.57
N PHE A 266 6.85 -19.95 12.95
CA PHE A 266 7.84 -19.01 12.42
C PHE A 266 8.82 -19.72 11.49
N TYR A 267 9.00 -19.14 10.31
CA TYR A 267 9.92 -19.59 9.29
C TYR A 267 10.82 -18.45 8.83
N PHE A 268 12.05 -18.75 8.46
CA PHE A 268 12.90 -17.77 7.81
C PHE A 268 13.86 -18.41 6.82
N VAL A 269 14.37 -17.61 5.89
CA VAL A 269 15.17 -18.12 4.78
C VAL A 269 16.61 -17.66 4.89
N THR A 270 17.56 -18.56 4.70
CA THR A 270 18.97 -18.25 4.45
C THR A 270 19.43 -18.96 3.17
N THR A 271 20.60 -18.58 2.66
CA THR A 271 21.17 -19.17 1.46
C THR A 271 22.46 -19.91 1.81
N LEU A 272 22.51 -21.21 1.52
CA LEU A 272 23.72 -22.02 1.69
C LEU A 272 24.76 -21.62 0.63
N ALA A 273 25.94 -21.18 1.05
CA ALA A 273 27.07 -20.83 0.20
C ALA A 273 28.17 -21.91 0.26
N PRO A 274 28.90 -22.20 -0.84
CA PRO A 274 28.82 -21.54 -2.16
C PRO A 274 27.81 -22.16 -3.13
N LYS A 275 27.07 -23.21 -2.73
CA LYS A 275 26.07 -23.87 -3.61
C LYS A 275 24.96 -22.94 -4.06
N MET A 276 24.72 -21.88 -3.28
CA MET A 276 23.66 -20.91 -3.45
C MET A 276 22.31 -21.64 -3.52
N GLU A 277 21.98 -22.40 -2.48
CA GLU A 277 20.72 -23.12 -2.34
C GLU A 277 19.84 -22.47 -1.26
N GLU A 278 18.54 -22.39 -1.51
CA GLU A 278 17.57 -21.91 -0.51
C GLU A 278 17.52 -22.87 0.67
N THR A 279 17.69 -22.34 1.89
CA THR A 279 17.54 -23.11 3.13
C THR A 279 16.44 -22.46 3.97
N VAL A 280 15.34 -23.19 4.13
CA VAL A 280 14.21 -22.77 4.97
C VAL A 280 14.42 -23.31 6.37
N ILE A 281 14.36 -22.42 7.35
CA ILE A 281 14.50 -22.75 8.76
C ILE A 281 13.15 -22.57 9.44
N SER A 282 12.72 -23.56 10.22
CA SER A 282 11.54 -23.46 11.08
C SER A 282 11.99 -23.30 12.53
N LEU A 283 11.35 -22.41 13.28
CA LEU A 283 11.62 -22.23 14.72
C LEU A 283 11.49 -23.54 15.52
N LYS A 284 10.62 -24.46 15.08
CA LYS A 284 10.41 -25.76 15.75
C LYS A 284 11.62 -26.70 15.64
N ASP A 285 12.44 -26.53 14.61
CA ASP A 285 13.55 -27.41 14.29
C ASP A 285 14.91 -26.85 14.74
N VAL A 286 14.94 -25.62 15.26
CA VAL A 286 16.17 -24.92 15.66
C VAL A 286 16.47 -25.14 17.14
N PRO A 287 17.68 -25.62 17.51
CA PRO A 287 18.14 -25.59 18.89
C PRO A 287 18.13 -24.17 19.45
N LYS A 288 17.66 -24.00 20.69
CA LYS A 288 17.44 -22.66 21.29
C LYS A 288 18.70 -21.78 21.27
N ASP A 289 19.85 -22.39 21.60
CA ASP A 289 21.17 -21.79 21.63
C ASP A 289 21.73 -21.43 20.24
N GLU A 290 21.17 -21.99 19.17
CA GLU A 290 21.56 -21.66 17.80
C GLU A 290 20.67 -20.61 17.13
N LEU A 291 19.53 -20.24 17.72
CA LEU A 291 18.54 -19.36 17.09
C LEU A 291 19.15 -18.01 16.66
N SER A 292 19.88 -17.35 17.56
CA SER A 292 20.54 -16.07 17.28
C SER A 292 21.53 -16.18 16.12
N LYS A 293 22.19 -17.34 15.99
CA LYS A 293 23.15 -17.62 14.93
C LYS A 293 22.46 -17.84 13.58
N TRP A 294 21.33 -18.54 13.57
CA TRP A 294 20.50 -18.70 12.38
C TRP A 294 19.86 -17.37 11.92
N LEU A 295 19.46 -16.51 12.87
CA LEU A 295 18.97 -15.16 12.60
C LEU A 295 20.08 -14.22 12.06
N LEU A 296 21.31 -14.39 12.52
CA LEU A 296 22.48 -13.75 11.92
C LEU A 296 22.68 -14.22 10.47
N ALA A 297 22.63 -15.55 10.23
CA ALA A 297 22.84 -16.14 8.91
C ALA A 297 21.86 -15.64 7.84
N THR A 298 20.57 -15.49 8.17
CA THR A 298 19.58 -14.91 7.23
C THR A 298 19.83 -13.43 6.94
N SER A 299 20.57 -12.72 7.80
CA SER A 299 20.89 -11.28 7.67
C SER A 299 22.32 -10.99 7.21
N SER A 300 23.13 -12.02 6.95
CA SER A 300 24.52 -11.91 6.49
C SER A 300 24.59 -11.47 5.02
N PHE A 301 24.43 -10.17 4.76
CA PHE A 301 24.43 -9.59 3.41
C PHE A 301 25.84 -9.56 2.78
N TYR A 302 26.37 -10.72 2.41
CA TYR A 302 27.65 -10.85 1.71
C TYR A 302 27.64 -10.11 0.36
N PRO A 303 28.73 -9.49 -0.13
CA PRO A 303 30.01 -9.29 0.54
C PRO A 303 30.03 -8.08 1.48
N ALA A 304 28.93 -7.36 1.69
CA ALA A 304 28.90 -6.23 2.63
C ALA A 304 29.17 -6.70 4.08
N MET A 305 28.62 -7.86 4.44
CA MET A 305 28.82 -8.52 5.74
C MET A 305 29.47 -9.90 5.55
N LYS A 306 30.16 -10.40 6.57
CA LYS A 306 30.73 -11.76 6.54
C LYS A 306 29.62 -12.82 6.46
N ALA A 307 29.92 -13.92 5.77
CA ALA A 307 29.09 -15.12 5.81
C ALA A 307 29.11 -15.74 7.21
N CYS A 308 27.98 -16.30 7.64
CA CYS A 308 27.85 -16.95 8.93
C CYS A 308 28.20 -18.44 8.80
N GLU A 309 29.06 -18.97 9.66
CA GLU A 309 29.41 -20.39 9.67
C GLU A 309 28.59 -21.16 10.71
N ILE A 310 27.76 -22.10 10.27
CA ILE A 310 26.95 -22.97 11.14
C ILE A 310 27.25 -24.43 10.75
N ASN A 311 27.69 -25.24 11.73
CA ASN A 311 27.98 -26.67 11.53
C ASN A 311 28.95 -26.95 10.37
N GLY A 312 29.98 -26.11 10.20
CA GLY A 312 31.00 -26.22 9.15
C GLY A 312 30.51 -25.84 7.75
N GLN A 313 29.31 -25.26 7.63
CA GLN A 313 28.76 -24.74 6.38
C GLN A 313 28.58 -23.21 6.46
N TYR A 314 28.75 -22.54 5.33
CA TYR A 314 28.62 -21.09 5.24
C TYR A 314 27.23 -20.71 4.74
N TYR A 315 26.63 -19.75 5.41
CA TYR A 315 25.31 -19.22 5.11
C TYR A 315 25.39 -17.71 4.90
N ILE A 316 24.63 -17.23 3.93
CA ILE A 316 24.48 -15.80 3.60
C ILE A 316 23.00 -15.43 3.55
N ASP A 317 22.74 -14.14 3.35
CA ASP A 317 21.41 -13.55 3.37
C ASP A 317 20.40 -14.36 2.51
N GLY A 318 19.20 -14.58 3.06
CA GLY A 318 18.14 -15.31 2.35
C GLY A 318 17.64 -14.60 1.10
N GLY A 319 17.82 -13.28 1.01
CA GLY A 319 17.43 -12.44 -0.11
C GLY A 319 18.10 -12.83 -1.43
N TYR A 320 19.20 -13.59 -1.38
CA TYR A 320 19.82 -14.18 -2.57
C TYR A 320 18.97 -15.25 -3.27
N ARG A 321 17.97 -15.80 -2.57
CA ARG A 321 17.11 -16.89 -3.07
C ARG A 321 15.63 -16.71 -2.86
N ASN A 322 15.22 -16.07 -1.77
CA ASN A 322 13.81 -15.80 -1.52
C ASN A 322 13.64 -14.60 -0.60
N ASN A 323 13.54 -13.41 -1.21
CA ASN A 323 13.39 -12.17 -0.44
C ASN A 323 11.99 -11.98 0.15
N ILE A 324 10.97 -12.62 -0.43
CA ILE A 324 9.56 -12.57 0.01
C ILE A 324 9.05 -14.02 0.15
N PRO A 325 9.31 -14.68 1.30
CA PRO A 325 9.13 -16.12 1.46
C PRO A 325 7.66 -16.58 1.64
N LYS A 326 6.75 -16.07 0.79
CA LYS A 326 5.31 -16.32 0.88
C LYS A 326 4.90 -17.73 0.47
N ASP A 327 5.68 -18.40 -0.38
CA ASP A 327 5.44 -19.80 -0.75
C ASP A 327 5.48 -20.72 0.47
N ILE A 328 6.32 -20.41 1.45
CA ILE A 328 6.43 -21.18 2.69
C ILE A 328 5.09 -21.16 3.42
N LEU A 329 4.51 -19.98 3.64
CA LEU A 329 3.25 -19.84 4.37
C LEU A 329 2.06 -20.43 3.60
N LEU A 330 2.05 -20.32 2.27
CA LEU A 330 1.06 -21.00 1.44
C LEU A 330 1.11 -22.52 1.63
N ASN A 331 2.30 -23.10 1.67
CA ASN A 331 2.48 -24.54 1.89
C ASN A 331 2.09 -24.98 3.31
N GLN A 332 2.15 -24.07 4.29
CA GLN A 332 1.66 -24.31 5.66
C GLN A 332 0.16 -24.08 5.83
N GLY A 333 -0.58 -23.79 4.75
CA GLY A 333 -2.04 -23.73 4.76
C GLY A 333 -2.64 -22.35 5.02
N ALA A 334 -1.86 -21.26 4.91
CA ALA A 334 -2.37 -19.90 5.04
C ALA A 334 -3.63 -19.67 4.18
N THR A 335 -4.68 -19.09 4.78
CA THR A 335 -5.94 -18.76 4.08
C THR A 335 -5.99 -17.29 3.64
N GLU A 336 -5.04 -16.50 4.12
CA GLU A 336 -4.72 -15.16 3.66
C GLU A 336 -3.24 -14.84 3.93
N LEU A 337 -2.70 -13.91 3.16
CA LEU A 337 -1.34 -13.43 3.28
C LEU A 337 -1.32 -11.92 3.45
N ILE A 338 -0.55 -11.43 4.40
CA ILE A 338 -0.16 -10.04 4.55
C ILE A 338 1.32 -9.96 4.24
N VAL A 339 1.67 -9.34 3.11
CA VAL A 339 3.05 -9.25 2.61
C VAL A 339 3.55 -7.84 2.84
N ILE A 340 4.55 -7.66 3.71
CA ILE A 340 5.16 -6.36 3.99
C ILE A 340 6.48 -6.26 3.21
N ASP A 341 6.41 -5.60 2.06
CA ASP A 341 7.53 -5.46 1.11
C ASP A 341 8.19 -4.08 1.21
N VAL A 342 9.41 -4.07 1.73
CA VAL A 342 10.28 -2.89 1.85
C VAL A 342 11.13 -2.63 0.60
N LYS A 343 10.88 -3.35 -0.50
CA LYS A 343 11.55 -3.26 -1.80
C LYS A 343 13.07 -3.44 -1.70
N GLY A 344 13.51 -4.39 -0.88
CA GLY A 344 14.93 -4.68 -0.69
C GLY A 344 15.61 -5.28 -1.92
N PRO A 345 16.96 -5.20 -2.00
CA PRO A 345 17.74 -5.73 -3.11
C PRO A 345 17.89 -7.25 -2.95
N GLY A 346 16.88 -8.01 -3.37
CA GLY A 346 16.89 -9.47 -3.29
C GLY A 346 16.06 -10.12 -4.40
N PHE A 347 16.33 -11.39 -4.66
CA PHE A 347 15.57 -12.20 -5.61
C PHE A 347 14.20 -12.54 -5.03
N ILE A 348 13.13 -12.10 -5.71
CA ILE A 348 11.76 -12.45 -5.36
C ILE A 348 11.38 -13.71 -6.15
N LYS A 349 11.23 -14.82 -5.44
CA LYS A 349 10.80 -16.10 -6.02
C LYS A 349 9.39 -15.93 -6.61
N PRO A 350 9.16 -16.33 -7.87
CA PRO A 350 7.82 -16.24 -8.46
C PRO A 350 6.90 -17.28 -7.82
N VAL A 351 5.86 -16.81 -7.13
CA VAL A 351 4.89 -17.67 -6.43
C VAL A 351 3.49 -17.38 -6.95
N ARG A 352 2.81 -18.42 -7.41
CA ARG A 352 1.41 -18.32 -7.84
C ARG A 352 0.49 -18.50 -6.65
N VAL A 353 -0.08 -17.40 -6.16
CA VAL A 353 -1.08 -17.42 -5.09
C VAL A 353 -2.41 -17.98 -5.65
N PRO A 354 -2.99 -19.03 -5.04
CA PRO A 354 -4.33 -19.49 -5.36
C PRO A 354 -5.36 -18.36 -5.23
N ARG A 355 -6.32 -18.27 -6.15
CA ARG A 355 -7.31 -17.17 -6.15
C ARG A 355 -8.21 -17.14 -4.90
N ALA A 356 -8.33 -18.25 -4.19
CA ALA A 356 -9.11 -18.34 -2.96
C ALA A 356 -8.39 -17.69 -1.75
N ILE A 357 -7.09 -17.41 -1.88
CA ILE A 357 -6.28 -16.80 -0.82
C ILE A 357 -6.22 -15.30 -1.10
N CYS A 358 -6.63 -14.50 -0.10
CA CYS A 358 -6.50 -13.06 -0.14
C CYS A 358 -5.04 -12.69 0.13
N GLU A 359 -4.40 -11.95 -0.77
CA GLU A 359 -3.05 -11.40 -0.56
C GLU A 359 -3.15 -9.88 -0.48
N THR A 360 -2.79 -9.33 0.69
CA THR A 360 -2.67 -7.89 0.93
C THR A 360 -1.19 -7.54 0.99
N THR A 361 -0.70 -6.82 -0.03
CA THR A 361 0.68 -6.35 -0.07
C THR A 361 0.79 -4.92 0.43
N ILE A 362 1.55 -4.72 1.50
CA ILE A 362 1.84 -3.43 2.12
C ILE A 362 3.23 -3.01 1.65
N THR A 363 3.31 -1.91 0.92
CA THR A 363 4.58 -1.37 0.43
C THR A 363 4.49 0.14 0.27
N SER A 364 5.61 0.84 0.52
CA SER A 364 5.61 2.29 0.41
C SER A 364 5.76 2.75 -1.03
N ARG A 365 4.98 3.80 -1.37
CA ARG A 365 5.18 4.60 -2.58
C ARG A 365 6.35 5.57 -2.42
N TRP A 366 6.70 5.90 -1.18
CA TRP A 366 7.83 6.75 -0.84
C TRP A 366 9.11 5.93 -0.78
N GLY A 367 10.24 6.55 -1.11
CA GLY A 367 11.53 5.91 -0.92
C GLY A 367 11.77 5.69 0.58
N LEU A 368 12.27 4.51 0.96
CA LEU A 368 12.56 4.16 2.37
C LEU A 368 14.03 4.39 2.78
N GLY A 369 14.86 4.87 1.84
CA GLY A 369 16.27 5.21 2.07
C GLY A 369 17.22 4.10 1.59
N ALA A 370 18.49 4.23 1.94
CA ALA A 370 19.50 3.23 1.60
C ALA A 370 19.41 2.00 2.52
N VAL A 371 19.79 0.83 2.00
CA VAL A 371 19.61 -0.47 2.68
C VAL A 371 20.59 -0.67 3.84
N LEU A 372 21.79 -0.10 3.77
CA LEU A 372 22.84 -0.26 4.78
C LEU A 372 23.11 1.04 5.57
N LEU A 373 22.22 2.02 5.47
CA LEU A 373 22.33 3.27 6.22
C LEU A 373 21.24 3.32 7.29
N PHE A 374 21.64 3.12 8.53
CA PHE A 374 20.79 3.14 9.71
C PHE A 374 20.86 4.52 10.37
N ASP A 375 19.72 5.20 10.40
CA ASP A 375 19.55 6.55 10.94
C ASP A 375 18.22 6.59 11.70
N LYS A 376 18.26 7.10 12.94
CA LYS A 376 17.12 7.10 13.86
C LYS A 376 15.92 7.91 13.37
N GLU A 377 16.15 9.08 12.77
CA GLU A 377 15.07 9.93 12.26
C GLU A 377 14.43 9.27 11.05
N ARG A 378 15.26 8.68 10.20
CA ARG A 378 14.79 7.89 9.07
C ARG A 378 14.00 6.66 9.49
N ALA A 379 14.44 5.95 10.53
CA ALA A 379 13.75 4.80 11.07
C ALA A 379 12.38 5.19 11.64
N ALA A 380 12.29 6.27 12.41
CA ALA A 380 11.03 6.81 12.90
C ALA A 380 10.07 7.20 11.77
N TRP A 381 10.58 7.87 10.73
CA TRP A 381 9.77 8.25 9.57
C TRP A 381 9.29 7.02 8.77
N ASN A 382 10.15 6.02 8.58
CA ASN A 382 9.79 4.76 7.92
C ASN A 382 8.73 3.99 8.73
N MET A 383 8.84 3.93 10.06
CA MET A 383 7.81 3.34 10.93
C MET A 383 6.47 4.04 10.72
N GLN A 384 6.46 5.38 10.74
CA GLN A 384 5.24 6.13 10.53
C GLN A 384 4.61 5.88 9.14
N LEU A 385 5.42 5.78 8.09
CA LEU A 385 4.93 5.38 6.77
C LEU A 385 4.37 3.95 6.75
N GLY A 386 5.04 3.01 7.42
CA GLY A 386 4.58 1.62 7.54
C GLY A 386 3.22 1.52 8.21
N TYR A 387 3.02 2.30 9.27
CA TYR A 387 1.75 2.41 9.96
C TYR A 387 0.65 2.94 9.03
N LEU A 388 0.89 4.09 8.38
CA LEU A 388 -0.11 4.73 7.51
C LEU A 388 -0.43 3.89 6.27
N ASP A 389 0.57 3.28 5.64
CA ASP A 389 0.39 2.39 4.49
C ASP A 389 -0.43 1.14 4.86
N THR A 390 -0.22 0.60 6.05
CA THR A 390 -1.00 -0.53 6.57
C THR A 390 -2.44 -0.14 6.79
N MET A 391 -2.68 0.99 7.47
CA MET A 391 -4.03 1.51 7.69
C MET A 391 -4.78 1.75 6.36
N ARG A 392 -4.10 2.25 5.33
CA ARG A 392 -4.69 2.36 3.98
C ARG A 392 -4.96 1.01 3.32
N SER A 393 -4.05 0.06 3.46
CA SER A 393 -4.19 -1.28 2.86
C SER A 393 -5.39 -2.05 3.42
N PHE A 394 -5.81 -1.75 4.64
CA PHE A 394 -7.03 -2.28 5.27
C PHE A 394 -8.21 -1.30 5.27
N HIS A 395 -8.11 -0.22 4.50
CA HIS A 395 -9.16 0.80 4.34
C HIS A 395 -9.66 1.39 5.67
N ARG A 396 -8.74 1.55 6.62
CA ARG A 396 -8.92 2.41 7.79
C ARG A 396 -8.63 3.87 7.46
N TYR A 397 -7.73 4.10 6.50
CA TYR A 397 -7.49 5.40 5.88
C TYR A 397 -7.72 5.30 4.37
N GLU A 398 -8.00 6.45 3.76
CA GLU A 398 -8.19 6.59 2.33
C GLU A 398 -6.98 7.27 1.68
N GLY A 399 -7.03 7.47 0.36
CA GLY A 399 -5.98 8.15 -0.40
C GLY A 399 -4.93 7.22 -1.02
N THR A 400 -4.07 7.80 -1.84
CA THR A 400 -3.08 7.10 -2.66
C THR A 400 -1.65 7.42 -2.21
N TRP A 401 -1.24 8.67 -2.29
CA TRP A 401 0.10 9.11 -1.83
C TRP A 401 0.09 9.46 -0.36
N TYR A 402 -0.99 10.08 0.12
CA TYR A 402 -1.19 10.54 1.49
C TYR A 402 -2.26 9.71 2.21
N ALA A 403 -2.12 9.57 3.52
CA ALA A 403 -3.17 8.95 4.33
C ALA A 403 -4.23 10.00 4.60
N LEU A 404 -5.45 9.73 4.14
CA LEU A 404 -6.59 10.62 4.29
C LEU A 404 -7.59 10.04 5.29
N ASN A 405 -8.14 10.92 6.13
CA ASN A 405 -9.17 10.57 7.09
C ASN A 405 -10.39 9.96 6.35
N PRO A 406 -10.90 8.79 6.79
CA PRO A 406 -12.00 8.11 6.11
C PRO A 406 -13.36 8.77 6.36
N ASN A 407 -13.49 9.60 7.40
CA ASN A 407 -14.78 10.14 7.81
C ASN A 407 -15.28 11.18 6.81
N HIS A 408 -16.44 10.92 6.22
CA HIS A 408 -17.05 11.76 5.18
C HIS A 408 -16.22 11.87 3.89
N TYR A 409 -15.21 11.01 3.71
CA TYR A 409 -14.26 11.06 2.61
C TYR A 409 -14.95 11.13 1.24
N LYS A 410 -15.93 10.24 0.99
CA LYS A 410 -16.63 10.21 -0.32
C LYS A 410 -17.36 11.51 -0.61
N LYS A 411 -17.99 12.12 0.40
CA LYS A 411 -18.74 13.37 0.25
C LYS A 411 -17.80 14.55 0.02
N GLU A 412 -16.75 14.65 0.83
CA GLU A 412 -15.74 15.71 0.73
C GLU A 412 -15.00 15.65 -0.61
N ALA A 413 -14.60 14.45 -1.07
CA ALA A 413 -13.97 14.26 -2.37
C ALA A 413 -14.88 14.72 -3.53
N VAL A 414 -16.16 14.37 -3.48
CA VAL A 414 -17.14 14.81 -4.49
C VAL A 414 -17.37 16.32 -4.43
N GLN A 415 -17.43 16.91 -3.23
CA GLN A 415 -17.56 18.36 -3.07
C GLN A 415 -16.35 19.11 -3.62
N LEU A 416 -15.13 18.65 -3.30
CA LEU A 416 -13.89 19.22 -3.81
C LEU A 416 -13.85 19.16 -5.34
N THR A 417 -14.21 18.01 -5.93
CA THR A 417 -14.24 17.88 -7.39
C THR A 417 -15.30 18.77 -8.02
N LYS A 418 -16.51 18.85 -7.46
CA LYS A 418 -17.55 19.76 -7.95
C LYS A 418 -17.11 21.22 -7.88
N GLY A 419 -16.47 21.62 -6.80
CA GLY A 419 -15.91 22.96 -6.62
C GLY A 419 -14.88 23.28 -7.70
N PHE A 420 -13.92 22.37 -7.93
CA PHE A 420 -12.90 22.58 -8.95
C PHE A 420 -13.48 22.61 -10.38
N LEU A 421 -14.46 21.75 -10.70
CA LEU A 421 -15.13 21.78 -12.00
C LEU A 421 -15.99 23.03 -12.21
N ALA A 422 -16.50 23.64 -11.14
CA ALA A 422 -17.19 24.93 -11.19
C ALA A 422 -16.18 26.07 -11.40
N TYR A 423 -15.03 26.00 -10.75
CA TYR A 423 -13.91 26.93 -10.96
C TYR A 423 -13.42 26.92 -12.41
N LEU A 424 -13.27 25.74 -13.03
CA LEU A 424 -12.90 25.65 -14.46
C LEU A 424 -13.94 26.27 -15.41
N LYS A 425 -15.12 26.67 -14.92
CA LYS A 425 -16.18 27.32 -15.70
C LYS A 425 -16.41 28.78 -15.32
N SER A 426 -15.69 29.31 -14.33
CA SER A 426 -15.91 30.67 -13.80
C SER A 426 -15.44 31.76 -14.77
N ASP A 427 -14.34 31.50 -15.48
CA ASP A 427 -13.69 32.42 -16.40
C ASP A 427 -13.66 31.88 -17.85
N GLU A 428 -13.79 32.74 -18.86
CA GLU A 428 -13.76 32.32 -20.28
C GLU A 428 -12.43 31.66 -20.69
N PHE A 429 -11.30 32.08 -20.10
CA PHE A 429 -9.99 31.46 -20.30
C PHE A 429 -9.98 30.03 -19.74
N PHE A 430 -10.42 29.84 -18.49
CA PHE A 430 -10.48 28.50 -17.88
C PHE A 430 -11.52 27.59 -18.54
N LYS A 431 -12.61 28.16 -19.03
CA LYS A 431 -13.70 27.42 -19.69
C LYS A 431 -13.24 26.69 -20.95
N GLN A 432 -12.24 27.21 -21.66
CA GLN A 432 -11.64 26.50 -22.81
C GLN A 432 -10.90 25.24 -22.36
N LEU A 433 -10.11 25.33 -21.30
CA LEU A 433 -9.41 24.20 -20.69
C LEU A 433 -10.39 23.20 -20.07
N GLY A 434 -11.41 23.69 -19.37
CA GLY A 434 -12.46 22.87 -18.74
C GLY A 434 -13.26 22.04 -19.74
N LYS A 435 -13.43 22.50 -20.99
CA LYS A 435 -14.08 21.70 -22.06
C LYS A 435 -13.30 20.44 -22.41
N LYS A 436 -11.97 20.43 -22.24
CA LYS A 436 -11.13 19.25 -22.46
C LYS A 436 -11.30 18.21 -21.34
N VAL A 437 -11.54 18.66 -20.10
CA VAL A 437 -11.67 17.82 -18.89
C VAL A 437 -13.09 17.28 -18.71
N THR A 438 -13.50 16.37 -19.58
CA THR A 438 -14.81 15.70 -19.47
C THR A 438 -14.74 14.43 -18.62
N PRO A 439 -15.87 13.94 -18.06
CA PRO A 439 -15.89 12.63 -17.40
C PRO A 439 -15.37 11.49 -18.30
N LYS A 440 -15.67 11.56 -19.60
CA LYS A 440 -15.15 10.60 -20.59
C LYS A 440 -13.62 10.65 -20.68
N TRP A 441 -13.05 11.84 -20.70
CA TRP A 441 -11.59 12.04 -20.71
C TRP A 441 -10.95 11.53 -19.42
N MET A 442 -11.52 11.84 -18.25
CA MET A 442 -11.02 11.32 -16.97
C MET A 442 -10.95 9.79 -16.97
N MET A 443 -12.02 9.14 -17.44
CA MET A 443 -12.07 7.68 -17.51
C MET A 443 -11.07 7.09 -18.52
N GLN A 444 -10.79 7.76 -19.64
CA GLN A 444 -9.73 7.35 -20.59
C GLN A 444 -8.35 7.39 -19.92
N HIS A 445 -8.15 8.29 -18.96
CA HIS A 445 -6.96 8.38 -18.13
C HIS A 445 -7.04 7.56 -16.83
N HIS A 446 -8.03 6.66 -16.71
CA HIS A 446 -8.25 5.79 -15.53
C HIS A 446 -8.53 6.55 -14.22
N LEU A 447 -9.01 7.80 -14.31
CA LEU A 447 -9.41 8.63 -13.18
C LEU A 447 -10.90 8.49 -12.93
N GLN A 448 -11.29 8.26 -11.67
CA GLN A 448 -12.70 8.31 -11.25
C GLN A 448 -13.14 9.76 -11.14
N PRO A 449 -14.21 10.18 -11.84
CA PRO A 449 -14.71 11.54 -11.80
C PRO A 449 -14.93 12.11 -10.40
N GLU A 450 -15.42 11.32 -9.45
CA GLU A 450 -15.68 11.77 -8.08
C GLU A 450 -14.39 12.07 -7.28
N LEU A 451 -13.31 11.33 -7.56
CA LEU A 451 -12.03 11.43 -6.85
C LEU A 451 -11.02 12.29 -7.62
N PHE A 452 -11.42 12.88 -8.74
CA PHE A 452 -10.51 13.57 -9.65
C PHE A 452 -9.71 14.69 -8.96
N ALA A 453 -10.38 15.53 -8.17
CA ALA A 453 -9.69 16.61 -7.46
C ALA A 453 -8.84 16.10 -6.29
N VAL A 454 -9.20 14.98 -5.65
CA VAL A 454 -8.35 14.36 -4.62
C VAL A 454 -7.08 13.79 -5.25
N TYR A 455 -7.19 13.14 -6.41
CA TYR A 455 -6.02 12.71 -7.17
C TYR A 455 -5.10 13.89 -7.52
N LEU A 456 -5.66 15.01 -8.00
CA LEU A 456 -4.88 16.22 -8.27
C LEU A 456 -4.24 16.79 -7.00
N LEU A 457 -4.97 16.81 -5.88
CA LEU A 457 -4.48 17.27 -4.59
C LEU A 457 -3.27 16.46 -4.13
N GLU A 458 -3.37 15.13 -4.14
CA GLU A 458 -2.28 14.25 -3.71
C GLU A 458 -1.04 14.35 -4.62
N GLU A 459 -1.23 14.40 -5.93
CA GLU A 459 -0.11 14.59 -6.86
C GLU A 459 0.55 15.97 -6.69
N THR A 460 -0.24 17.04 -6.52
CA THR A 460 0.29 18.38 -6.25
C THR A 460 1.04 18.41 -4.92
N ALA A 461 0.46 17.83 -3.86
CA ALA A 461 1.10 17.70 -2.55
C ALA A 461 2.44 16.98 -2.63
N ARG A 462 2.53 15.89 -3.40
CA ARG A 462 3.78 15.17 -3.67
C ARG A 462 4.82 16.06 -4.36
N ILE A 463 4.42 16.81 -5.38
CA ILE A 463 5.33 17.68 -6.14
C ILE A 463 5.86 18.82 -5.26
N VAL A 464 5.01 19.44 -4.44
CA VAL A 464 5.42 20.52 -3.52
C VAL A 464 6.10 20.00 -2.25
N SER A 465 6.21 18.67 -2.10
CA SER A 465 6.86 17.99 -0.97
C SER A 465 6.19 18.23 0.38
N VAL A 466 4.87 18.09 0.44
CA VAL A 466 4.14 17.94 1.72
C VAL A 466 4.62 16.67 2.42
N ASP A 467 4.71 16.68 3.75
CA ASP A 467 5.16 15.55 4.55
C ASP A 467 4.14 14.38 4.49
N PRO A 468 4.51 13.20 3.96
CA PRO A 468 3.57 12.08 3.85
C PRO A 468 3.41 11.26 5.12
N SER A 469 4.15 11.58 6.20
CA SER A 469 4.12 10.83 7.45
C SER A 469 2.98 11.22 8.40
N LYS A 470 2.00 11.99 7.93
CA LYS A 470 0.85 12.45 8.71
C LYS A 470 -0.46 11.94 8.12
N LEU A 471 -1.46 11.80 8.99
CA LEU A 471 -2.86 11.64 8.60
C LEU A 471 -3.45 13.03 8.37
N TYR A 472 -4.10 13.22 7.22
CA TYR A 472 -4.73 14.49 6.85
C TYR A 472 -6.23 14.32 6.64
N THR A 473 -7.02 15.33 6.97
CA THR A 473 -8.30 15.57 6.30
C THR A 473 -8.06 16.16 4.91
N ILE A 474 -9.07 16.13 4.03
CA ILE A 474 -8.94 16.73 2.70
C ILE A 474 -8.65 18.23 2.81
N ASP A 475 -9.28 18.93 3.75
CA ASP A 475 -9.10 20.36 3.94
C ASP A 475 -7.70 20.70 4.49
N GLU A 476 -7.20 19.97 5.49
CA GLU A 476 -5.83 20.16 5.99
C GLU A 476 -4.78 19.97 4.89
N LEU A 477 -4.93 18.95 4.04
CA LEU A 477 -4.00 18.74 2.93
C LEU A 477 -4.09 19.87 1.89
N CYS A 478 -5.29 20.41 1.62
CA CYS A 478 -5.44 21.60 0.77
C CYS A 478 -4.66 22.80 1.33
N GLU A 479 -4.77 23.06 2.63
CA GLU A 479 -4.11 24.17 3.30
C GLU A 479 -2.59 24.03 3.30
N GLU A 480 -2.07 22.83 3.57
CA GLU A 480 -0.65 22.52 3.55
C GLU A 480 -0.04 22.70 2.16
N VAL A 481 -0.73 22.24 1.11
CA VAL A 481 -0.29 22.44 -0.27
C VAL A 481 -0.10 23.93 -0.59
N VAL A 482 -1.07 24.76 -0.26
CA VAL A 482 -1.01 26.21 -0.51
C VAL A 482 0.11 26.86 0.29
N THR A 483 0.28 26.45 1.54
CA THR A 483 1.28 27.02 2.45
C THR A 483 2.69 26.72 1.95
N ILE A 484 3.00 25.44 1.72
CA ILE A 484 4.33 25.02 1.26
C ILE A 484 4.64 25.56 -0.14
N PHE A 485 3.66 25.61 -1.04
CA PHE A 485 3.86 26.16 -2.38
C PHE A 485 4.23 27.65 -2.35
N ASN A 486 3.63 28.43 -1.45
CA ASN A 486 3.94 29.85 -1.31
C ASN A 486 5.30 30.10 -0.64
N GLU A 487 5.66 29.29 0.36
CA GLU A 487 6.93 29.43 1.09
C GLU A 487 8.17 29.05 0.26
N LYS A 488 8.03 28.11 -0.68
CA LYS A 488 9.15 27.54 -1.45
C LYS A 488 9.17 27.93 -2.93
N LYS A 489 8.55 29.05 -3.30
CA LYS A 489 8.48 29.52 -4.70
C LYS A 489 9.88 29.88 -5.20
N GLU A 490 10.39 29.17 -6.20
CA GLU A 490 11.62 29.55 -6.89
C GLU A 490 11.32 30.72 -7.86
N GLU A 491 12.21 31.71 -7.96
CA GLU A 491 12.05 32.79 -8.94
C GLU A 491 12.18 32.21 -10.36
N VAL A 492 11.08 32.22 -11.11
CA VAL A 492 11.07 31.82 -12.52
C VAL A 492 11.67 32.98 -13.32
N ASP A 493 12.89 32.81 -13.84
CA ASP A 493 13.58 33.82 -14.64
C ASP A 493 12.81 34.11 -15.95
N GLU A 494 12.37 35.35 -16.13
CA GLU A 494 11.45 35.81 -17.19
C GLU A 494 12.09 35.92 -18.58
N GLN A 495 13.40 35.65 -18.74
CA GLN A 495 14.10 35.82 -20.02
C GLN A 495 14.41 34.50 -20.76
N MET A 496 13.44 33.94 -21.49
CA MET A 496 13.75 33.16 -22.71
C MET A 496 12.61 33.16 -23.75
N LEU A 497 12.84 33.84 -24.86
CA LEU A 497 12.08 33.76 -26.11
C LEU A 497 12.81 32.83 -27.10
N LEU A 498 12.26 31.64 -27.34
CA LEU A 498 12.58 30.78 -28.49
C LEU A 498 11.30 30.10 -29.02
N SER A 499 11.27 29.82 -30.33
CA SER A 499 10.08 29.26 -30.98
C SER A 499 9.81 27.81 -30.54
N LEU A 500 8.58 27.57 -30.12
CA LEU A 500 8.16 26.48 -29.23
C LEU A 500 8.26 25.07 -29.82
N SER A 501 8.12 24.91 -31.13
CA SER A 501 7.91 23.59 -31.74
C SER A 501 9.21 22.79 -31.93
N GLU A 502 10.36 23.45 -32.11
CA GLU A 502 11.65 22.78 -32.28
C GLU A 502 12.39 22.57 -30.94
N TRP A 503 12.04 23.33 -29.90
CA TRP A 503 12.68 23.23 -28.58
C TRP A 503 12.00 22.19 -27.67
N LEU A 504 10.66 22.09 -27.64
CA LEU A 504 9.94 21.25 -26.67
C LEU A 504 10.13 19.73 -26.83
N VAL A 505 10.46 19.24 -28.03
CA VAL A 505 10.56 17.79 -28.28
C VAL A 505 11.97 17.25 -28.03
N ASP A 506 13.02 18.02 -28.35
CA ASP A 506 14.41 17.62 -28.15
C ASP A 506 15.04 18.18 -26.86
N TYR A 507 14.66 19.39 -26.41
CA TYR A 507 15.24 20.00 -25.20
C TYR A 507 14.76 19.36 -23.88
N VAL A 508 13.47 19.00 -23.79
CA VAL A 508 12.89 18.30 -22.61
C VAL A 508 13.54 16.93 -22.39
N LYS A 509 14.07 16.31 -23.46
CA LYS A 509 14.73 15.01 -23.37
C LYS A 509 16.25 15.11 -23.21
N GLN A 510 16.89 16.21 -23.59
CA GLN A 510 18.35 16.21 -23.78
C GLN A 510 19.15 17.26 -23.00
N THR A 511 18.57 18.33 -22.42
CA THR A 511 19.45 19.44 -21.97
C THR A 511 19.18 20.11 -20.62
N VAL A 512 18.02 19.97 -19.96
CA VAL A 512 17.87 20.35 -18.54
C VAL A 512 16.87 19.41 -17.85
N PRO A 513 17.23 18.70 -16.76
CA PRO A 513 16.26 17.97 -15.95
C PRO A 513 15.48 18.99 -15.11
N LEU A 514 14.56 19.73 -15.73
CA LEU A 514 13.60 20.55 -14.99
C LEU A 514 12.79 19.62 -14.09
N SER A 515 12.79 19.88 -12.78
CA SER A 515 12.04 19.07 -11.83
C SER A 515 10.53 19.18 -12.10
N GLU A 516 9.73 18.19 -11.71
CA GLU A 516 8.25 18.28 -11.80
C GLU A 516 7.72 19.55 -11.12
N LYS A 517 8.39 20.00 -10.05
CA LYS A 517 8.07 21.24 -9.32
C LYS A 517 8.31 22.48 -10.17
N THR A 518 9.46 22.57 -10.84
CA THR A 518 9.78 23.70 -11.73
C THR A 518 8.80 23.78 -12.90
N ILE A 519 8.40 22.63 -13.46
CA ILE A 519 7.37 22.58 -14.51
C ILE A 519 6.02 23.08 -13.99
N LEU A 520 5.64 22.70 -12.76
CA LEU A 520 4.42 23.16 -12.10
C LEU A 520 4.43 24.69 -11.87
N GLU A 521 5.51 25.23 -11.31
CA GLU A 521 5.70 26.67 -11.07
C GLU A 521 5.65 27.49 -12.36
N TYR A 522 6.27 26.99 -13.43
CA TYR A 522 6.21 27.61 -14.75
C TYR A 522 4.78 27.68 -15.30
N ASN A 523 4.04 26.56 -15.26
CA ASN A 523 2.64 26.54 -15.71
C ASN A 523 1.76 27.45 -14.84
N TYR A 524 2.03 27.52 -13.54
CA TYR A 524 1.35 28.42 -12.61
C TYR A 524 1.55 29.90 -12.98
N HIS A 525 2.78 30.32 -13.28
CA HIS A 525 3.06 31.69 -13.73
C HIS A 525 2.35 32.02 -15.06
N LEU A 526 2.33 31.08 -16.02
CA LEU A 526 1.61 31.28 -17.29
C LEU A 526 0.09 31.44 -17.10
N ILE A 527 -0.48 30.77 -16.10
CA ILE A 527 -1.89 30.90 -15.74
C ILE A 527 -2.16 32.24 -15.05
N GLU A 528 -1.30 32.68 -14.12
CA GLU A 528 -1.43 34.01 -13.47
C GLU A 528 -1.37 35.14 -14.49
N THR A 529 -0.59 34.98 -15.57
CA THR A 529 -0.46 35.95 -16.66
C THR A 529 -1.49 35.78 -17.80
N GLN A 530 -2.43 34.82 -17.68
CA GLN A 530 -3.44 34.47 -18.70
C GLN A 530 -2.86 34.24 -20.11
N SER A 531 -1.70 33.61 -20.19
CA SER A 531 -1.02 33.35 -21.46
C SER A 531 -1.78 32.35 -22.34
N GLU A 532 -2.01 32.68 -23.61
CA GLU A 532 -2.60 31.75 -24.61
C GLU A 532 -1.78 30.45 -24.78
N MET A 533 -0.51 30.44 -24.36
CA MET A 533 0.36 29.28 -24.40
C MET A 533 -0.12 28.11 -23.53
N VAL A 534 -0.89 28.39 -22.47
CA VAL A 534 -1.43 27.37 -21.56
C VAL A 534 -2.32 26.36 -22.28
N GLU A 535 -3.12 26.80 -23.26
CA GLU A 535 -4.00 25.91 -24.02
C GLU A 535 -3.22 24.89 -24.86
N ARG A 536 -2.08 25.33 -25.42
CA ARG A 536 -1.18 24.47 -26.20
C ARG A 536 -0.42 23.51 -25.29
N LEU A 537 0.06 23.99 -24.14
CA LEU A 537 0.76 23.15 -23.16
C LEU A 537 -0.13 22.08 -22.56
N PHE A 538 -1.44 22.30 -22.47
CA PHE A 538 -2.37 21.27 -22.01
C PHE A 538 -2.23 19.97 -22.81
N ASP A 539 -2.00 20.03 -24.12
CA ASP A 539 -1.92 18.81 -24.94
C ASP A 539 -0.61 18.01 -24.71
N PHE A 540 0.43 18.65 -24.15
CA PHE A 540 1.73 18.02 -23.86
C PHE A 540 1.93 17.72 -22.37
N SER A 541 1.43 18.57 -21.47
CA SER A 541 1.62 18.51 -20.03
C SER A 541 0.33 18.82 -19.26
N TRP A 542 -0.81 18.25 -19.68
CA TRP A 542 -2.12 18.46 -19.04
C TRP A 542 -2.08 18.34 -17.51
N LYS A 543 -1.27 17.42 -16.97
CA LYS A 543 -1.16 17.20 -15.51
C LYS A 543 -0.71 18.47 -14.81
N SER A 544 0.44 19.02 -15.20
CA SER A 544 1.00 20.21 -14.56
C SER A 544 0.13 21.45 -14.77
N VAL A 545 -0.52 21.56 -15.94
CA VAL A 545 -1.48 22.63 -16.21
C VAL A 545 -2.69 22.55 -15.26
N LEU A 546 -3.28 21.35 -15.10
CA LEU A 546 -4.41 21.17 -14.18
C LEU A 546 -4.02 21.35 -12.72
N GLN A 547 -2.82 20.93 -12.33
CA GLN A 547 -2.30 21.15 -10.98
C GLN A 547 -2.09 22.63 -10.68
N ALA A 548 -1.56 23.39 -11.64
CA ALA A 548 -1.41 24.84 -11.50
C ALA A 548 -2.76 25.56 -11.37
N LEU A 549 -3.76 25.21 -12.20
CA LEU A 549 -5.13 25.69 -12.04
C LEU A 549 -5.73 25.28 -10.70
N PHE A 550 -5.43 24.07 -10.24
CA PHE A 550 -5.90 23.55 -8.97
C PHE A 550 -5.32 24.34 -7.79
N ILE A 551 -4.04 24.75 -7.83
CA ILE A 551 -3.43 25.61 -6.80
C ILE A 551 -4.16 26.96 -6.72
N ASN A 552 -4.49 27.60 -7.85
CA ASN A 552 -5.28 28.83 -7.83
C ASN A 552 -6.65 28.62 -7.17
N PHE A 553 -7.35 27.54 -7.55
CA PHE A 553 -8.60 27.16 -6.91
C PHE A 553 -8.45 26.96 -5.39
N LEU A 554 -7.39 26.30 -4.92
CA LEU A 554 -7.14 26.10 -3.48
C LEU A 554 -6.87 27.43 -2.76
N LYS A 555 -6.17 28.37 -3.41
CA LYS A 555 -5.94 29.71 -2.86
C LYS A 555 -7.24 30.50 -2.71
N GLU A 556 -8.10 30.47 -3.72
CA GLU A 556 -9.41 31.12 -3.69
C GLU A 556 -10.36 30.49 -2.66
N ARG A 557 -10.21 29.18 -2.38
CA ARG A 557 -10.97 28.48 -1.33
C ARG A 557 -10.53 28.87 0.08
N LYS A 558 -9.26 29.23 0.27
CA LYS A 558 -8.68 29.65 1.56
C LYS A 558 -9.00 31.11 1.92
N ALA A 559 -9.25 31.95 0.91
CA ALA A 559 -9.65 33.35 1.05
C ALA A 559 -11.14 33.48 1.37
#